data_AF-A0A7V6XMU7-F1
#
_entry.id   AF-A0A7V6XMU7-F1
#
_cell.length_a   1.000
_cell.length_b   1.000
_cell.length_c   1.000
_cell.angle_alpha   90.00
_cell.angle_beta   90.00
_cell.angle_gamma   90.00
#
_symmetry.space_group_name_H-M   'P 1'
#
loop_
_entity.id
_entity.type
_entity.pdbx_description
1 polymer ?
#
loop_
_entity_poly.entity_id
_entity_poly.type
_entity_poly.pdbx_seq_one_letter_code
_entity_poly.pdbx_strand_id
1 'polypeptide(L)'
;MQITSQMMSNQQATNSDLPLTLREGEVYRATIKERLGNNEAILQIRGKEVQAKFADSIPSGERVAVQVDGQKGQVVEVRAIVEDSRGTTTTTQGDDKAVERILQRLGA
;
A
#
# COMPACT_ATOMS: atom_id res chain seq x y z
N MET A 1 25.43 -52.90 -17.98
CA MET A 1 25.43 -51.57 -17.32
C MET A 1 24.37 -50.72 -18.00
N GLN A 2 23.22 -50.49 -17.36
CA GLN A 2 22.21 -49.55 -17.89
C GLN A 2 22.41 -48.22 -17.17
N ILE A 3 22.73 -47.18 -17.94
CA ILE A 3 22.81 -45.80 -17.45
C ILE A 3 21.49 -45.15 -17.86
N THR A 4 20.48 -45.32 -17.01
CA THR A 4 19.23 -44.57 -17.13
C THR A 4 19.45 -43.22 -16.49
N SER A 5 19.77 -42.24 -17.33
CA SER A 5 19.91 -40.82 -17.01
C SER A 5 18.53 -40.20 -16.75
N GLN A 6 18.06 -40.36 -15.52
CA GLN A 6 16.87 -39.69 -14.99
C GLN A 6 17.26 -38.26 -14.62
N MET A 7 17.16 -37.35 -15.59
CA MET A 7 17.23 -35.91 -15.35
C MET A 7 15.89 -35.53 -14.71
N MET A 8 15.86 -35.57 -13.37
CA MET A 8 14.75 -35.05 -12.60
C MET A 8 14.64 -33.55 -12.84
N SER A 9 13.44 -33.18 -13.23
CA SER A 9 12.91 -31.85 -13.42
C SER A 9 13.45 -30.89 -12.36
N ASN A 10 14.15 -29.87 -12.83
CA ASN A 10 14.47 -28.66 -12.11
C ASN A 10 13.14 -27.97 -11.74
N GLN A 11 12.49 -28.45 -10.67
CA GLN A 11 11.40 -27.76 -9.99
C GLN A 11 12.04 -26.53 -9.36
N GLN A 12 12.14 -25.46 -10.15
CA GLN A 12 12.45 -24.13 -9.70
C GLN A 12 11.44 -23.77 -8.61
N ALA A 13 11.92 -23.88 -7.38
CA ALA A 13 11.52 -23.16 -6.19
C ALA A 13 10.42 -22.11 -6.42
N THR A 14 9.16 -22.52 -6.33
CA THR A 14 8.02 -21.64 -6.06
C THR A 14 8.05 -21.23 -4.58
N ASN A 15 9.15 -20.61 -4.16
CA ASN A 15 9.35 -20.17 -2.77
C ASN A 15 8.63 -18.83 -2.47
N SER A 16 7.40 -18.68 -2.96
CA SER A 16 6.53 -17.53 -2.65
C SER A 16 5.03 -17.87 -2.60
N ASP A 17 4.65 -19.13 -2.84
CA ASP A 17 3.27 -19.63 -2.79
C ASP A 17 2.79 -19.86 -1.35
N LEU A 18 2.74 -18.79 -0.56
CA LEU A 18 1.59 -18.67 0.31
C LEU A 18 0.68 -17.69 -0.41
N PRO A 19 -0.46 -18.13 -0.97
CA PRO A 19 -1.43 -17.22 -1.51
C PRO A 19 -1.74 -16.24 -0.39
N LEU A 20 -1.46 -14.96 -0.62
CA LEU A 20 -1.95 -13.93 0.26
C LEU A 20 -3.48 -14.05 0.18
N THR A 21 -4.07 -14.76 1.15
CA THR A 21 -5.50 -15.04 1.15
C THR A 21 -6.20 -13.76 1.56
N LEU A 22 -6.48 -12.95 0.56
CA LEU A 22 -7.23 -11.72 0.68
C LEU A 22 -8.71 -12.10 0.65
N ARG A 23 -9.42 -11.82 1.74
CA ARG A 23 -10.86 -12.07 1.80
C ARG A 23 -11.61 -10.98 1.06
N GLU A 24 -12.51 -11.40 0.17
CA GLU A 24 -13.43 -10.52 -0.54
C GLU A 24 -14.31 -9.76 0.46
N GLY A 25 -14.50 -8.47 0.22
CA GLY A 25 -15.18 -7.53 1.11
C GLY A 25 -14.33 -7.02 2.28
N GLU A 26 -13.16 -7.61 2.54
CA GLU A 26 -12.31 -7.25 3.67
C GLU A 26 -11.34 -6.11 3.31
N VAL A 27 -11.02 -5.26 4.29
CA VAL A 27 -10.15 -4.10 4.10
C VAL A 27 -8.76 -4.40 4.63
N TYR A 28 -7.76 -4.27 3.78
CA TYR A 28 -6.36 -4.47 4.11
C TYR A 28 -5.56 -3.18 4.00
N ARG A 29 -4.56 -3.04 4.87
CA ARG A 29 -3.57 -1.97 4.76
C ARG A 29 -2.45 -2.41 3.82
N ALA A 30 -2.26 -1.63 2.77
CA ALA A 30 -1.27 -1.85 1.74
C ALA A 30 -0.34 -0.64 1.62
N THR A 31 0.88 -0.88 1.15
CA THR A 31 1.83 0.19 0.80
C THR A 31 2.06 0.16 -0.70
N ILE A 32 1.90 1.28 -1.39
CA ILE A 32 2.16 1.36 -2.84
C ILE A 32 3.66 1.32 -3.06
N LYS A 33 4.17 0.21 -3.59
CA LYS A 33 5.58 0.05 -3.96
C LYS A 33 5.86 0.65 -5.33
N GLU A 34 4.99 0.36 -6.28
CA GLU A 34 5.17 0.77 -7.67
C GLU A 34 3.81 1.03 -8.33
N ARG A 35 3.71 2.05 -9.18
CA ARG A 35 2.50 2.35 -9.95
C ARG A 35 2.78 1.98 -11.40
N LEU A 36 2.12 0.95 -11.89
CA LEU A 36 2.31 0.42 -13.25
C LEU A 36 1.48 1.19 -14.28
N GLY A 37 0.38 1.82 -13.87
CA GLY A 37 -0.46 2.62 -14.76
C GLY A 37 -1.57 3.37 -14.02
N ASN A 38 -2.62 3.77 -14.74
CA ASN A 38 -3.73 4.56 -14.20
C ASN A 38 -4.50 3.84 -13.08
N ASN A 39 -4.60 2.52 -13.18
CA ASN A 39 -5.40 1.67 -12.29
C ASN A 39 -4.65 0.40 -11.84
N GLU A 40 -3.37 0.27 -12.15
CA GLU A 40 -2.57 -0.90 -11.78
C GLU A 40 -1.34 -0.47 -10.98
N ALA A 41 -1.08 -1.16 -9.87
CA ALA A 41 0.07 -0.92 -9.04
C ALA A 41 0.51 -2.19 -8.30
N ILE A 42 1.80 -2.24 -7.97
CA ILE A 42 2.36 -3.21 -7.04
C ILE A 42 2.15 -2.68 -5.63
N LEU A 43 1.38 -3.44 -4.86
CA LEU A 43 1.11 -3.18 -3.46
C LEU A 43 1.90 -4.14 -2.60
N GLN A 44 2.48 -3.63 -1.51
CA GLN A 44 3.03 -4.46 -0.45
C GLN A 44 1.98 -4.64 0.65
N ILE A 45 1.48 -5.87 0.79
CA ILE A 45 0.50 -6.26 1.79
C ILE A 45 1.14 -7.35 2.67
N ARG A 46 1.19 -7.11 3.99
CA ARG A 46 1.84 -8.03 4.96
C ARG A 46 3.27 -8.44 4.56
N GLY A 47 4.03 -7.52 3.97
CA GLY A 47 5.41 -7.77 3.53
C GLY A 47 5.55 -8.47 2.18
N LYS A 48 4.45 -8.92 1.56
CA LYS A 48 4.42 -9.52 0.22
C LYS A 48 4.03 -8.49 -0.83
N GLU A 49 4.72 -8.52 -1.96
CA GLU A 49 4.40 -7.70 -3.13
C GLU A 49 3.36 -8.42 -3.98
N VAL A 50 2.25 -7.75 -4.25
CA VAL A 50 1.13 -8.27 -5.03
C VAL A 50 0.68 -7.22 -6.06
N GLN A 51 0.34 -7.69 -7.26
CA GLN A 51 -0.23 -6.82 -8.28
C GLN A 51 -1.70 -6.60 -7.97
N ALA A 52 -2.08 -5.35 -7.78
CA ALA A 52 -3.46 -4.98 -7.52
C ALA A 52 -3.98 -4.06 -8.62
N LYS A 53 -5.18 -4.36 -9.09
CA LYS A 53 -5.93 -3.54 -10.01
C LYS A 53 -6.98 -2.77 -9.23
N PHE A 54 -6.86 -1.46 -9.25
CA PHE A 54 -7.78 -0.53 -8.63
C PHE A 54 -8.99 -0.35 -9.55
N ALA A 55 -10.19 -0.63 -9.05
CA ALA A 55 -11.43 -0.39 -9.79
C ALA A 55 -11.66 1.11 -10.07
N ASP A 56 -11.11 1.98 -9.22
CA ASP A 56 -11.15 3.43 -9.32
C ASP A 56 -9.72 4.00 -9.30
N SER A 57 -9.53 5.26 -8.94
CA SER A 57 -8.24 5.93 -8.91
C SER A 57 -7.32 5.44 -7.79
N ILE A 58 -6.02 5.31 -8.11
CA ILE A 58 -4.99 4.98 -7.13
C ILE A 58 -4.74 6.20 -6.23
N PRO A 59 -4.81 6.08 -4.90
CA PRO A 59 -4.53 7.21 -4.01
C PRO A 59 -3.06 7.65 -4.14
N SER A 60 -2.83 8.95 -3.98
CA SER A 60 -1.46 9.49 -3.99
C SER A 60 -0.66 9.14 -2.74
N GLY A 61 -1.30 8.64 -1.68
CA GLY A 61 -0.66 8.21 -0.44
C GLY A 61 0.20 6.97 -0.63
N GLU A 62 1.32 6.89 0.11
CA GLU A 62 2.18 5.71 0.14
C GLU A 62 1.49 4.54 0.85
N ARG A 63 0.80 4.81 1.95
CA ARG A 63 0.03 3.82 2.73
C ARG A 63 -1.46 4.03 2.46
N VAL A 64 -2.15 2.97 2.07
CA VAL A 64 -3.55 3.03 1.65
C VAL A 64 -4.32 1.86 2.23
N ALA A 65 -5.57 2.10 2.61
CA ALA A 65 -6.52 1.03 2.90
C ALA A 65 -7.16 0.59 1.58
N VAL A 66 -7.10 -0.70 1.28
CA VAL A 66 -7.69 -1.29 0.08
C VAL A 66 -8.70 -2.34 0.48
N GLN A 67 -9.93 -2.21 -0.01
CA GLN A 67 -10.94 -3.25 0.10
C GLN A 67 -10.77 -4.21 -1.05
N VAL A 68 -10.74 -5.51 -0.76
CA VAL A 68 -10.64 -6.54 -1.80
C VAL A 68 -12.02 -6.80 -2.34
N ASP A 69 -12.21 -6.59 -3.64
CA ASP A 69 -13.47 -6.90 -4.33
C ASP A 69 -13.45 -8.36 -4.82
N GLY A 70 -12.30 -8.80 -5.33
CA GLY A 70 -12.08 -10.16 -5.82
C GLY A 70 -10.60 -10.46 -6.05
N GLN A 71 -10.24 -11.73 -6.15
CA GLN A 71 -8.88 -12.16 -6.51
C GLN A 71 -8.92 -13.11 -7.71
N LYS A 72 -8.19 -12.76 -8.78
CA LYS A 72 -7.97 -13.63 -9.95
C LYS A 72 -6.50 -14.01 -10.07
N GLY A 73 -6.15 -15.15 -9.46
CA GLY A 73 -4.79 -15.69 -9.50
C GLY A 73 -3.80 -14.73 -8.85
N GLN A 74 -2.97 -14.09 -9.67
CA GLN A 74 -1.91 -13.17 -9.25
C GLN A 74 -2.33 -11.70 -9.23
N VAL A 75 -3.48 -11.36 -9.84
CA VAL A 75 -4.04 -10.00 -9.86
C VAL A 75 -5.22 -9.93 -8.89
N VAL A 76 -5.16 -8.96 -7.98
CA VAL A 76 -6.23 -8.70 -7.01
C VAL A 76 -7.02 -7.47 -7.46
N GLU A 77 -8.33 -7.59 -7.59
CA GLU A 77 -9.21 -6.45 -7.80
C GLU A 77 -9.52 -5.82 -6.45
N VAL A 78 -9.09 -4.58 -6.28
CA VAL A 78 -9.26 -3.84 -5.03
C VAL A 78 -9.88 -2.48 -5.29
N ARG A 79 -10.55 -1.96 -4.27
CA ARG A 79 -11.02 -0.59 -4.21
C ARG A 79 -10.21 0.16 -3.16
N ALA A 80 -9.57 1.25 -3.56
CA ALA A 80 -8.95 2.12 -2.59
C ALA A 80 -10.05 2.76 -1.73
N ILE A 81 -9.98 2.53 -0.42
CA ILE A 81 -10.69 3.35 0.54
C ILE A 81 -9.67 4.39 0.95
N VAL A 82 -9.82 5.60 0.41
CA VAL A 82 -9.03 6.74 0.88
C VAL A 82 -9.42 6.94 2.34
N GLU A 83 -8.61 6.45 3.29
CA GLU A 83 -8.57 7.05 4.61
C GLU A 83 -8.08 8.47 4.33
N ASP A 84 -9.03 9.39 4.30
CA ASP A 84 -8.79 10.82 4.15
C ASP A 84 -7.74 11.22 5.19
N SER A 85 -6.48 11.34 4.76
CA SER A 85 -5.42 11.97 5.53
C SER A 85 -5.69 13.47 5.65
N ARG A 86 -6.92 13.89 6.00
CA ARG A 86 -7.15 15.21 6.57
C ARG A 86 -6.90 15.11 8.06
N GLY A 87 -5.66 15.43 8.40
CA GLY A 87 -5.30 15.94 9.72
C GLY A 87 -4.53 14.96 10.57
N THR A 88 -3.20 15.07 10.55
CA THR A 88 -2.44 15.50 11.74
C THR A 88 -0.94 15.59 11.42
N THR A 89 -0.53 16.75 10.89
CA THR A 89 0.68 17.41 11.39
C THR A 89 0.25 18.72 12.03
N THR A 90 -0.41 18.58 13.17
CA THR A 90 -0.22 19.52 14.26
C THR A 90 1.17 19.22 14.83
N THR A 91 2.19 19.85 14.26
CA THR A 91 3.48 20.06 14.94
C THR A 91 3.84 21.52 14.77
N THR A 92 3.31 22.33 15.70
CA THR A 92 4.05 23.36 16.42
C THR A 92 5.09 24.14 15.62
N GLN A 93 4.66 25.18 14.89
CA GLN A 93 5.55 26.29 14.53
C GLN A 93 4.72 27.52 14.15
N GLY A 94 4.43 28.40 15.12
CA GLY A 94 3.79 29.68 14.80
C GLY A 94 3.32 30.55 15.96
N ASP A 95 3.08 29.98 17.15
CA ASP A 95 2.51 30.73 18.28
C ASP A 95 3.51 31.64 19.02
N ASP A 96 4.81 31.58 18.71
CA ASP A 96 5.81 32.51 19.26
C ASP A 96 5.75 33.92 18.64
N LYS A 97 5.16 34.10 17.45
CA LYS A 97 5.04 35.43 16.81
C LYS A 97 3.76 36.20 17.17
N ALA A 98 2.80 35.54 17.81
CA ALA A 98 1.56 36.17 18.25
C ALA A 98 1.74 36.81 19.63
N VAL A 99 2.43 36.14 20.55
CA VAL A 99 2.68 36.65 21.92
C VAL A 99 3.56 37.90 21.94
N GLU A 100 4.54 38.00 21.05
CA GLU A 100 5.45 39.17 20.97
C GLU A 100 4.72 40.45 20.55
N ARG A 101 3.62 40.36 19.78
CA ARG A 101 2.85 41.52 19.33
C ARG A 101 1.86 42.07 20.37
N ILE A 102 1.52 41.28 21.38
CA ILE A 102 0.55 41.69 22.42
C ILE A 102 1.26 42.48 23.51
N LEU A 103 2.52 42.12 23.82
CA LEU A 103 3.36 42.84 24.78
C LEU A 103 3.77 44.23 24.29
N GLN A 104 3.92 44.44 22.98
CA GLN A 104 4.34 45.72 22.41
C GLN A 104 3.24 46.79 22.36
N ARG A 105 1.96 46.41 22.54
CA ARG A 105 0.82 47.36 22.47
C ARG A 105 0.34 47.85 23.84
N LEU A 106 0.91 47.36 24.94
CA LEU A 106 0.54 47.77 26.30
C LEU A 106 1.63 48.59 27.00
N GLY A 107 2.65 49.04 26.24
CA GLY A 107 3.76 49.86 26.73
C GLY A 107 4.01 51.07 25.83
N ALA A 108 3.05 52.00 25.79
CA ALA A 108 3.23 53.40 25.41
C ALA A 108 2.00 54.21 25.86
#